data_AF-A0A9D5X6Z7-F1
#
_entry.id   AF-A0A9D5X6Z7-F1
#
_cell.length_a   1.000
_cell.length_b   1.000
_cell.length_c   1.000
_cell.angle_alpha   90.00
_cell.angle_beta   90.00
_cell.angle_gamma   90.00
#
_symmetry.space_group_name_H-M   'P 1'
#
loop_
_entity.id
_entity.type
_entity.pdbx_description
1 polymer ?
#
loop_
_entity_poly.entity_id
_entity_poly.type
_entity_poly.pdbx_seq_one_letter_code
_entity_poly.pdbx_strand_id
1 'polypeptide(L)'
;MKQQPEKYDDPIYIADPEKEKQAKRLHFMVSIIRLLGIAILMLGIAIALGRIANIPAAVGYVLVVLGLAQTWIMPLTMVRSFVRQQVADAAKKDQDLQ
;
A
#
# COMPACT_ATOMS: atom_id res chain seq x y z
N MET A 1 44.89 -10.46 -10.12
CA MET A 1 43.78 -10.37 -11.09
C MET A 1 42.51 -10.17 -10.28
N LYS A 2 41.83 -9.03 -10.43
CA LYS A 2 40.62 -8.70 -9.65
C LYS A 2 39.49 -9.61 -10.15
N GLN A 3 39.08 -10.58 -9.34
CA GLN A 3 37.87 -11.35 -9.63
C GLN A 3 36.68 -10.38 -9.49
N GLN A 4 36.07 -10.04 -10.62
CA GLN A 4 34.78 -9.37 -10.64
C GLN A 4 33.73 -10.41 -10.22
N PRO A 5 32.89 -10.12 -9.21
CA PRO A 5 31.88 -11.07 -8.79
C PRO A 5 30.88 -11.30 -9.92
N GLU A 6 30.71 -12.60 -10.19
CA GLU A 6 29.60 -13.29 -10.83
C GLU A 6 28.43 -12.39 -11.23
N LYS A 7 28.21 -12.35 -12.55
CA LYS A 7 27.06 -11.76 -13.23
C LYS A 7 25.81 -11.99 -12.37
N TYR A 8 25.28 -10.90 -11.85
CA TYR A 8 23.98 -10.88 -11.19
C TYR A 8 22.96 -11.33 -12.24
N ASP A 9 22.57 -12.60 -12.16
CA ASP A 9 21.48 -13.19 -12.93
C ASP A 9 20.18 -12.63 -12.34
N ASP A 10 19.99 -11.32 -12.50
CA ASP A 10 18.68 -10.71 -12.38
C ASP A 10 17.80 -11.50 -13.34
N PRO A 11 16.76 -12.21 -12.86
CA PRO A 11 15.77 -12.74 -13.78
C PRO A 11 15.29 -11.54 -14.58
N ILE A 12 15.63 -11.51 -15.88
CA ILE A 12 15.23 -10.46 -16.82
C ILE A 12 13.79 -10.14 -16.45
N TYR A 13 13.54 -8.91 -15.98
CA TYR A 13 12.20 -8.46 -15.66
C TYR A 13 11.45 -8.41 -17.00
N ILE A 14 10.92 -9.54 -17.41
CA ILE A 14 10.00 -9.64 -18.53
C ILE A 14 8.71 -9.06 -17.96
N ALA A 15 8.49 -7.80 -18.29
CA ALA A 15 7.26 -7.08 -18.04
C ALA A 15 6.12 -7.84 -18.73
N ASP A 16 5.55 -8.80 -18.02
CA ASP A 16 4.37 -9.53 -18.44
C ASP A 16 3.23 -8.49 -18.55
N PRO A 17 2.66 -8.25 -19.74
CA PRO A 17 1.72 -7.14 -19.97
C PRO A 17 0.48 -7.22 -19.09
N GLU A 18 0.18 -8.40 -18.54
CA GLU A 18 -0.88 -8.60 -17.54
C GLU A 18 -0.45 -8.17 -16.13
N LYS A 19 0.80 -8.42 -15.74
CA LYS A 19 1.36 -8.04 -14.43
C LYS A 19 1.60 -6.53 -14.31
N GLU A 20 1.95 -5.86 -15.41
CA GLU A 20 2.06 -4.40 -15.44
C GLU A 20 0.74 -3.69 -15.12
N LYS A 21 -0.38 -4.23 -15.62
CA LYS A 21 -1.71 -3.67 -15.35
C LYS A 21 -2.10 -3.84 -13.88
N GLN A 22 -1.74 -4.96 -13.25
CA GLN A 22 -1.93 -5.17 -11.81
C GLN A 22 -1.05 -4.25 -10.97
N ALA A 23 0.23 -4.08 -11.32
CA ALA A 23 1.14 -3.18 -10.61
C ALA A 23 0.63 -1.73 -10.65
N LYS A 24 0.16 -1.26 -11.81
CA LYS A 24 -0.46 0.07 -11.95
C LYS A 24 -1.74 0.20 -11.12
N ARG A 25 -2.60 -0.81 -11.11
CA ARG A 25 -3.87 -0.79 -10.37
C ARG A 25 -3.65 -0.79 -8.86
N LEU A 26 -2.71 -1.57 -8.36
CA LEU A 26 -2.30 -1.58 -6.95
C LEU A 26 -1.70 -0.23 -6.54
N HIS A 27 -0.77 0.31 -7.32
CA HIS A 27 -0.19 1.64 -7.05
C HIS A 27 -1.26 2.74 -7.02
N PHE A 28 -2.19 2.71 -7.97
CA PHE A 28 -3.29 3.67 -8.03
C PHE A 28 -4.23 3.54 -6.82
N MET A 29 -4.57 2.30 -6.43
CA MET A 29 -5.45 2.03 -5.30
C MET A 29 -4.81 2.43 -3.96
N VAL A 30 -3.51 2.17 -3.78
CA VAL A 30 -2.74 2.66 -2.61
C VAL A 30 -2.73 4.18 -2.56
N SER A 31 -2.57 4.84 -3.70
CA SER A 31 -2.56 6.30 -3.78
C SER A 31 -3.92 6.88 -3.37
N ILE A 32 -5.03 6.31 -3.85
CA ILE A 32 -6.38 6.73 -3.46
C ILE A 32 -6.61 6.55 -1.97
N ILE A 33 -6.27 5.39 -1.41
CA ILE A 33 -6.54 5.12 0.01
C ILE A 33 -5.65 6.01 0.91
N ARG A 34 -4.46 6.36 0.43
CA ARG A 34 -3.58 7.33 1.11
C ARG A 34 -4.18 8.74 1.10
N LEU A 35 -4.71 9.19 -0.03
CA LEU A 35 -5.41 10.47 -0.13
C LEU A 35 -6.65 10.50 0.77
N LEU A 36 -7.40 9.41 0.83
CA LEU A 36 -8.56 9.28 1.72
C LEU A 36 -8.14 9.38 3.21
N GLY A 37 -7.02 8.75 3.58
CA GLY A 37 -6.49 8.83 4.94
C GLY A 37 -6.08 10.24 5.33
N ILE A 38 -5.45 10.97 4.41
CA ILE A 38 -5.10 12.38 4.59
C ILE A 38 -6.36 13.25 4.69
N ALA A 39 -7.39 12.98 3.89
CA ALA A 39 -8.66 13.70 3.95
C ALA A 39 -9.35 13.52 5.31
N ILE A 40 -9.39 12.28 5.83
CA ILE A 40 -9.92 11.96 7.17
C ILE A 40 -9.09 12.65 8.25
N LEU A 41 -7.75 12.62 8.13
CA LEU A 41 -6.84 13.29 9.06
C LEU A 41 -7.11 14.80 9.10
N MET A 42 -7.19 15.45 7.94
CA MET A 42 -7.52 16.88 7.80
C MET A 42 -8.87 17.21 8.42
N LEU A 43 -9.89 16.37 8.19
CA LEU A 43 -11.21 16.53 8.79
C LEU A 43 -11.16 16.39 10.31
N GLY A 44 -10.43 15.40 10.82
CA GLY A 44 -10.22 15.20 12.26
C GLY A 44 -9.54 16.40 12.92
N ILE A 45 -8.51 16.96 12.28
CA ILE A 45 -7.81 18.17 12.77
C ILE A 45 -8.79 19.35 12.81
N ALA A 46 -9.59 19.55 11.75
CA ALA A 46 -10.58 20.63 11.72
C ALA A 46 -11.61 20.49 12.85
N ILE A 47 -12.11 19.28 13.09
CA ILE A 47 -13.04 19.01 14.20
C ILE A 47 -12.37 19.24 15.56
N ALA A 48 -11.14 18.76 15.75
CA ALA A 48 -10.39 18.92 17.00
C ALA A 48 -10.12 20.40 17.33
N LEU A 49 -9.92 21.24 16.31
CA LEU A 49 -9.76 22.69 16.44
C LEU A 49 -11.09 23.44 16.65
N GLY A 50 -12.22 22.75 16.71
CA GLY A 50 -13.53 23.37 16.88
C GLY A 50 -14.02 24.16 15.66
N ARG A 51 -13.46 23.92 14.46
CA ARG A 51 -13.93 24.55 13.20
C ARG A 51 -15.35 24.13 12.82
N ILE A 52 -15.86 23.03 13.38
CA ILE A 52 -17.21 22.52 13.13
C ILE A 52 -18.01 22.60 14.44
N ALA A 53 -19.01 23.48 14.47
CA ALA A 53 -19.95 23.57 15.58
C ALA A 53 -20.76 22.26 15.70
N ASN A 54 -21.14 21.88 16.92
CA ASN A 54 -21.88 20.65 17.27
C ASN A 54 -21.14 19.31 17.19
N ILE A 55 -19.83 19.26 16.88
CA ILE A 55 -19.08 18.00 16.98
C ILE A 55 -18.16 18.04 18.21
N PRO A 56 -18.23 17.04 19.12
CA PRO A 56 -17.32 16.97 20.27
C PRO A 56 -15.87 16.84 19.82
N ALA A 57 -14.96 17.58 20.46
CA ALA A 57 -13.52 17.53 20.15
C ALA A 57 -12.94 16.10 20.22
N ALA A 58 -13.49 15.25 21.10
CA ALA A 58 -13.14 13.83 21.21
C ALA A 58 -13.24 13.09 19.87
N VAL A 59 -14.28 13.38 19.08
CA VAL A 59 -14.47 12.77 17.76
C VAL A 59 -13.36 13.20 16.79
N GLY A 60 -12.94 14.47 16.87
CA GLY A 60 -11.80 14.98 16.11
C GLY A 60 -10.51 14.24 16.42
N TYR A 61 -10.20 14.03 17.71
CA TYR A 61 -9.01 13.26 18.10
C TYR A 61 -9.05 11.81 17.62
N VAL A 62 -10.20 11.14 17.68
CA VAL A 62 -10.36 9.77 17.17
C VAL A 62 -10.12 9.73 15.65
N LEU A 63 -10.68 10.68 14.90
CA LEU A 63 -10.46 10.80 13.45
C LEU A 63 -8.99 11.06 13.09
N VAL A 64 -8.30 11.90 13.87
CA VAL A 64 -6.86 12.15 13.69
C VAL A 64 -6.05 10.89 13.88
N VAL A 65 -6.27 10.17 14.98
CA VAL A 65 -5.57 8.91 15.27
C VAL A 65 -5.88 7.87 14.20
N LEU A 66 -7.13 7.78 13.75
CA LEU A 66 -7.55 6.84 12.72
C LEU A 66 -6.93 7.16 11.35
N GLY A 67 -6.89 8.44 10.95
CA GLY A 67 -6.23 8.89 9.71
C GLY A 67 -4.72 8.63 9.72
N LEU A 68 -4.05 8.90 10.84
CA LEU A 68 -2.63 8.56 11.05
C LEU A 68 -2.41 7.05 10.98
N ALA A 69 -3.20 6.27 11.72
CA ALA A 69 -3.14 4.82 11.73
C ALA A 69 -3.34 4.27 10.31
N GLN A 70 -4.34 4.73 9.56
CA GLN A 70 -4.57 4.31 8.17
C GLN A 70 -3.36 4.61 7.27
N THR A 71 -2.74 5.79 7.43
CA THR A 71 -1.58 6.22 6.64
C THR A 71 -0.34 5.35 6.93
N TRP A 72 -0.24 4.77 8.11
CA TRP A 72 0.89 3.93 8.57
C TRP A 72 0.64 2.42 8.48
N ILE A 73 -0.59 1.95 8.68
CA ILE A 73 -0.96 0.54 8.58
C ILE A 73 -0.88 0.08 7.13
N MET A 74 -1.27 0.92 6.17
CA MET A 74 -1.22 0.58 4.75
C MET A 74 0.19 0.27 4.22
N PRO A 75 1.25 1.06 4.49
CA PRO A 75 2.61 0.68 4.08
C PRO A 75 3.08 -0.61 4.78
N LEU A 76 2.66 -0.88 6.02
CA LEU A 76 2.98 -2.13 6.73
C LEU A 76 2.28 -3.36 6.13
N THR A 77 1.02 -3.25 5.74
CA THR A 77 0.29 -4.35 5.10
C THR A 77 0.75 -4.57 3.66
N MET A 78 1.27 -3.55 2.98
CA MET A 78 1.87 -3.70 1.65
C MET A 78 3.04 -4.68 1.69
N VAL A 79 3.96 -4.57 2.66
CA VAL A 79 5.09 -5.50 2.84
C VAL A 79 4.59 -6.95 3.02
N ARG A 80 3.51 -7.14 3.78
CA ARG A 80 2.87 -8.46 3.97
C ARG A 80 2.14 -8.96 2.73
N SER A 81 1.57 -8.07 1.94
CA SER A 81 0.84 -8.40 0.70
C SER A 81 1.78 -8.86 -0.40
N PHE A 82 2.97 -8.26 -0.52
CA PHE A 82 3.99 -8.72 -1.47
C PHE A 82 4.40 -10.17 -1.22
N VAL A 83 4.43 -10.61 0.05
CA VAL A 83 4.71 -12.01 0.40
C VAL A 83 3.55 -12.92 0.02
N ARG A 84 2.29 -12.51 0.25
CA ARG A 84 1.11 -13.33 -0.10
C ARG A 84 0.83 -13.43 -1.60
N GLN A 85 1.06 -12.35 -2.36
CA GLN A 85 0.85 -12.36 -3.81
C GLN A 85 1.84 -13.29 -4.51
N GLN A 86 3.12 -13.31 -4.08
CA GLN A 86 4.09 -14.26 -4.62
C GLN A 86 3.72 -15.73 -4.38
N VAL A 87 3.12 -16.05 -3.23
CA VAL A 87 2.68 -17.42 -2.92
C VAL A 87 1.43 -17.81 -3.71
N ALA A 88 0.51 -16.87 -3.94
CA ALA A 88 -0.70 -17.10 -4.74
C ALA A 88 -0.39 -17.23 -6.25
N ASP A 89 0.58 -16.45 -6.74
CA ASP A 89 1.01 -16.50 -8.14
C ASP A 89 1.88 -17.74 -8.43
N ALA A 90 2.67 -18.21 -7.46
CA ALA A 90 3.38 -19.49 -7.54
C ALA A 90 2.41 -20.68 -7.57
N ALA A 91 1.37 -20.67 -6.73
CA ALA A 91 0.40 -21.75 -6.66
C ALA A 91 -0.45 -21.92 -7.94
N LYS A 92 -0.69 -20.82 -8.68
CA LYS A 92 -1.42 -20.89 -9.97
C LYS A 92 -0.55 -21.46 -11.09
N LYS A 93 0.75 -21.15 -11.10
CA LYS A 93 1.68 -21.60 -12.13
C LYS A 93 1.91 -23.12 -12.15
N ASP A 94 1.80 -23.76 -10.98
CA ASP A 94 1.90 -25.22 -10.84
C ASP A 94 0.61 -25.96 -11.24
N GLN A 95 -0.53 -25.25 -11.30
CA GLN A 95 -1.82 -25.83 -11.66
C GLN A 95 -2.07 -25.80 -13.19
N ASP A 96 -1.49 -24.85 -13.91
CA ASP A 96 -1.57 -24.77 -15.39
C ASP A 96 -0.55 -25.68 -16.10
N LEU A 97 0.39 -26.28 -15.36
CA LEU A 97 1.42 -27.21 -15.87
C LEU A 97 1.09 -28.70 -15.65
N GLN A 98 -0.07 -29.01 -15.02
CA GLN A 98 -0.62 -30.35 -14.84
C GLN A 98 -1.81 -30.57 -15.75
#